data_AF-A0A930XMX6-F1
#
_entry.id   AF-A0A930XMX6-F1
#
_cell.length_a   1.000
_cell.length_b   1.000
_cell.length_c   1.000
_cell.angle_alpha   90.00
_cell.angle_beta   90.00
_cell.angle_gamma   90.00
#
_symmetry.space_group_name_H-M   'P 1'
#
loop_
_entity.id
_entity.type
_entity.pdbx_description
1 polymer ?
#
loop_
_entity_poly.entity_id
_entity_poly.type
_entity_poly.pdbx_seq_one_letter_code
_entity_poly.pdbx_strand_id
1 'polypeptide(L)'
;MDSNNLLRQLLMIGIGTTSLVADRLREVGDQWVRDGKLDPEQASSFINDLMQQLKSEHTNWEAQAQRQLRNILQDLGVPRQNEMDELRGRLDRLERQLRDLENKLWR
;
A
#
# COMPACT_ATOMS: atom_id res chain seq x y z
N MET A 1 -14.57 22.08 -6.59
CA MET A 1 -14.00 21.41 -5.40
C MET A 1 -13.65 20.00 -5.82
N ASP A 2 -12.35 19.76 -5.92
CA ASP A 2 -11.75 18.73 -6.78
C ASP A 2 -12.02 17.30 -6.30
N SER A 3 -12.62 16.49 -7.17
CA SER A 3 -12.72 15.03 -7.03
C SER A 3 -11.35 14.34 -6.92
N ASN A 4 -10.28 15.03 -7.31
CA ASN A 4 -8.89 14.64 -7.06
C ASN A 4 -8.51 14.60 -5.56
N ASN A 5 -9.26 15.31 -4.70
CA ASN A 5 -9.06 15.24 -3.25
C ASN A 5 -9.64 13.95 -2.65
N LEU A 6 -10.66 13.33 -3.24
CA LEU A 6 -11.25 12.11 -2.68
C LEU A 6 -10.26 10.94 -2.78
N LEU A 7 -9.61 10.77 -3.93
CA LEU A 7 -8.58 9.76 -4.15
C LEU A 7 -7.32 10.06 -3.33
N ARG A 8 -6.88 11.32 -3.24
CA ARG A 8 -5.79 11.70 -2.33
C ARG A 8 -6.13 11.52 -0.86
N GLN A 9 -7.38 11.77 -0.45
CA GLN A 9 -7.87 11.50 0.90
C GLN A 9 -7.93 10.00 1.16
N LEU A 10 -8.44 9.19 0.24
CA LEU A 10 -8.43 7.73 0.34
C LEU A 10 -7.01 7.15 0.37
N LEU A 11 -6.06 7.75 -0.35
CA LEU A 11 -4.65 7.38 -0.29
C LEU A 11 -3.96 7.86 1.00
N MET A 12 -4.32 9.03 1.54
CA MET A 12 -3.90 9.45 2.89
C MET A 12 -4.47 8.52 3.98
N ILE A 13 -5.70 8.04 3.79
CA ILE A 13 -6.32 7.01 4.64
C ILE A 13 -5.56 5.68 4.52
N GLY A 14 -5.04 5.35 3.34
CA GLY A 14 -4.26 4.14 3.07
C GLY A 14 -2.80 4.17 3.51
N ILE A 15 -2.24 5.35 3.84
CA ILE A 15 -0.83 5.51 4.25
C ILE A 15 -0.80 5.93 5.72
N GLY A 16 -1.13 5.02 6.64
CA GLY A 16 -0.71 5.07 8.05
C GLY A 16 -1.14 6.27 8.91
N THR A 17 -1.85 7.28 8.39
CA THR A 17 -2.30 8.43 9.20
C THR A 17 -3.68 8.15 9.81
N THR A 18 -3.70 7.24 10.79
CA THR A 18 -4.90 6.91 11.57
C THR A 18 -5.53 8.12 12.28
N SER A 19 -4.80 9.22 12.47
CA SER A 19 -5.31 10.45 13.10
C SER A 19 -6.34 11.20 12.25
N LEU A 20 -6.10 11.32 10.94
CA LEU A 20 -6.98 12.08 10.03
C LEU A 20 -8.35 11.39 9.83
N VAL A 21 -8.37 10.05 9.85
CA VAL A 21 -9.61 9.26 9.78
C VAL A 21 -10.46 9.47 11.02
N ALA A 22 -9.83 9.43 12.21
CA ALA A 22 -10.52 9.58 13.48
C ALA A 22 -11.18 10.97 13.60
N ASP A 23 -10.48 12.01 13.16
CA ASP A 23 -11.02 13.37 13.19
C ASP A 23 -12.20 13.53 12.22
N ARG A 24 -12.12 12.90 11.04
CA ARG A 24 -13.22 12.98 10.06
C ARG A 24 -14.45 12.18 10.46
N LEU A 25 -14.28 11.02 11.10
CA LEU A 25 -15.38 10.25 11.68
C LEU A 25 -16.06 11.01 12.81
N ARG A 26 -15.28 11.68 13.67
CA ARG A 26 -15.80 12.53 14.74
C ARG A 26 -16.63 13.68 14.19
N GLU A 27 -16.14 14.35 13.15
CA GLU A 27 -16.83 15.46 12.51
C GLU A 27 -18.17 15.05 11.89
N VAL A 28 -18.23 13.88 11.24
CA VAL A 28 -19.48 13.33 10.67
C VAL A 28 -20.45 12.91 11.77
N GLY A 29 -19.95 12.28 12.85
CA GLY A 29 -20.76 11.94 14.02
C GLY A 29 -21.38 13.18 14.65
N ASP A 30 -20.58 14.23 14.87
CA ASP A 30 -21.04 15.50 15.40
C ASP A 30 -22.09 16.16 14.48
N GLN A 31 -21.93 16.03 13.15
CA GLN A 31 -22.91 16.51 12.18
C GLN A 31 -24.26 15.77 12.32
N TRP A 32 -24.24 14.45 12.49
CA TRP A 32 -25.45 13.64 12.66
C TRP A 32 -26.15 13.87 13.99
N VAL A 33 -25.39 14.20 15.04
CA VAL A 33 -25.92 14.64 16.34
C VAL A 33 -26.58 16.01 16.21
N ARG A 34 -25.94 16.96 15.52
CA ARG A 34 -26.51 18.29 15.24
C ARG A 34 -27.78 18.24 14.39
N ASP A 35 -27.84 17.31 13.43
CA ASP A 35 -29.01 17.08 12.60
C ASP A 35 -30.14 16.31 13.33
N GLY A 36 -29.93 15.94 14.60
CA GLY A 36 -30.90 15.22 15.43
C GLY A 36 -31.12 13.76 15.02
N LYS A 37 -30.25 13.21 14.16
CA LYS A 37 -30.36 11.83 13.65
C LYS A 37 -29.75 10.79 14.59
N LEU A 38 -28.89 11.23 15.51
CA LEU A 38 -28.16 10.38 16.45
C LEU A 38 -27.98 11.09 17.79
N ASP A 39 -28.07 10.35 18.89
CA ASP A 39 -27.71 10.88 20.21
C ASP A 39 -26.18 11.00 20.36
N PRO A 40 -25.66 11.96 21.15
CA PRO A 40 -24.22 12.17 21.35
C PRO A 40 -23.49 10.92 21.86
N GLU A 41 -24.14 10.15 22.73
CA GLU A 41 -23.60 8.90 23.27
C GLU A 41 -23.54 7.78 22.22
N GLN A 42 -24.56 7.72 21.35
CA GLN A 42 -24.62 6.72 20.27
C GLN A 42 -23.59 7.03 19.18
N ALA A 43 -23.38 8.31 18.84
CA ALA A 43 -22.34 8.71 17.90
C ALA A 43 -20.93 8.38 18.44
N SER A 44 -20.66 8.67 19.71
CA SER A 44 -19.36 8.40 20.34
C SER A 44 -19.05 6.91 20.44
N SER A 45 -20.04 6.08 20.83
CA SER A 45 -19.88 4.61 20.86
C SER A 45 -19.66 4.04 19.47
N PHE A 46 -20.44 4.48 18.47
CA PHE A 46 -20.28 4.04 17.09
C PHE A 46 -18.87 4.35 16.53
N ILE A 47 -18.37 5.57 16.76
CA ILE A 47 -17.01 5.95 16.33
C ILE A 47 -15.95 5.08 17.04
N ASN A 48 -16.12 4.83 18.34
CA ASN A 48 -15.19 4.00 19.10
C ASN A 48 -15.16 2.55 18.60
N ASP A 49 -16.33 1.96 18.33
CA ASP A 49 -16.45 0.60 17.81
C ASP A 49 -15.80 0.49 16.42
N LEU A 50 -16.04 1.47 15.55
CA LEU A 50 -15.45 1.51 14.21
C LEU A 50 -13.92 1.64 14.26
N MET A 51 -13.41 2.46 15.17
CA MET A 51 -11.98 2.60 15.43
C MET A 51 -11.36 1.31 15.99
N GLN A 52 -12.07 0.61 16.86
CA GLN A 52 -11.62 -0.66 17.43
C GLN A 52 -11.59 -1.77 16.37
N GLN A 53 -12.60 -1.81 15.51
CA GLN A 53 -12.70 -2.77 14.42
C GLN A 53 -11.59 -2.54 13.38
N LEU A 54 -11.36 -1.28 12.99
CA LEU A 54 -10.25 -0.88 12.11
C LEU A 54 -8.88 -1.28 12.68
N LYS A 55 -8.66 -1.09 13.99
CA LYS A 55 -7.42 -1.52 14.65
C LYS A 55 -7.26 -3.05 14.61
N SER A 56 -8.34 -3.81 14.77
CA SER A 56 -8.29 -5.28 14.74
C SER A 56 -8.13 -5.87 13.33
N GLU A 57 -8.69 -5.23 12.32
CA GLU A 57 -8.65 -5.67 10.92
C GLU A 57 -7.31 -5.30 10.23
N HIS A 58 -6.60 -4.29 10.74
CA HIS A 58 -5.39 -3.73 10.13
C HIS A 58 -4.31 -4.76 9.82
N THR A 59 -4.05 -5.71 10.74
CA THR A 59 -2.96 -6.69 10.60
C THR A 59 -3.22 -7.69 9.48
N ASN A 60 -4.47 -8.11 9.28
CA ASN A 60 -4.83 -9.05 8.23
C ASN A 60 -5.00 -8.35 6.87
N TRP A 61 -5.49 -7.11 6.89
CA TRP A 61 -5.69 -6.29 5.70
C TRP A 61 -4.38 -5.87 5.06
N GLU A 62 -3.39 -5.44 5.84
CA GLU A 62 -2.07 -5.04 5.34
C GLU A 62 -1.38 -6.19 4.59
N ALA A 63 -1.40 -7.40 5.15
CA ALA A 63 -0.81 -8.58 4.53
C ALA A 63 -1.55 -9.03 3.26
N GLN A 64 -2.87 -8.82 3.17
CA GLN A 64 -3.63 -9.07 1.94
C GLN A 64 -3.37 -7.99 0.88
N ALA A 65 -3.37 -6.72 1.28
CA ALA A 65 -3.10 -5.58 0.41
C ALA A 65 -1.71 -5.67 -0.20
N GLN A 66 -0.68 -5.98 0.60
CA GLN A 66 0.68 -6.18 0.12
C GLN A 66 0.79 -7.34 -0.88
N ARG A 67 0.02 -8.42 -0.68
CA ARG A 67 -0.05 -9.54 -1.64
C ARG A 67 -0.71 -9.12 -2.94
N GLN A 68 -1.84 -8.41 -2.89
CA GLN A 68 -2.52 -7.93 -4.08
C GLN A 68 -1.69 -6.91 -4.86
N LEU A 69 -1.08 -5.93 -4.18
CA LEU A 69 -0.13 -4.99 -4.78
C LEU A 69 1.02 -5.72 -5.48
N ARG A 70 1.58 -6.75 -4.83
CA ARG A 70 2.65 -7.55 -5.42
C ARG A 70 2.20 -8.28 -6.68
N ASN A 71 0.98 -8.81 -6.72
CA ASN A 71 0.44 -9.46 -7.91
C ASN A 71 0.21 -8.45 -9.04
N ILE A 72 -0.36 -7.27 -8.74
CA ILE A 72 -0.59 -6.21 -9.73
C ILE A 72 0.75 -5.71 -10.31
N LEU A 73 1.78 -5.53 -9.48
CA LEU A 73 3.11 -5.13 -9.95
C LEU A 73 3.77 -6.20 -10.84
N GLN A 74 3.50 -7.48 -10.58
CA GLN A 74 3.93 -8.57 -11.45
C GLN A 74 3.18 -8.57 -12.79
N ASP A 75 1.87 -8.35 -12.77
CA ASP A 75 1.02 -8.28 -13.97
C ASP A 75 1.34 -7.05 -14.83
N LEU A 76 1.75 -5.94 -14.22
CA LEU A 76 2.26 -4.74 -14.91
C LEU A 76 3.69 -4.92 -15.47
N GLY A 77 4.30 -6.09 -15.29
CA GLY A 77 5.61 -6.41 -15.82
C GLY A 77 6.76 -5.69 -15.13
N VAL A 78 6.57 -5.21 -13.89
CA VAL A 78 7.66 -4.65 -13.09
C VAL A 78 8.61 -5.80 -12.71
N PRO A 79 9.82 -5.86 -13.27
CA PRO A 79 10.76 -6.94 -12.96
C PRO A 79 11.14 -6.84 -11.49
N ARG A 80 11.18 -7.98 -10.79
CA ARG A 80 11.65 -7.99 -9.41
C ARG A 80 13.13 -7.62 -9.40
N GLN A 81 13.60 -6.92 -8.35
CA GLN A 81 15.04 -6.67 -8.18
C GLN A 81 15.84 -7.97 -8.28
N ASN A 82 15.33 -9.05 -7.69
CA ASN A 82 15.95 -10.38 -7.74
C ASN A 82 16.11 -10.94 -9.16
N GLU A 83 15.14 -10.70 -10.04
CA GLU A 83 15.20 -11.16 -11.44
C GLU A 83 16.23 -10.35 -12.23
N MET A 84 16.31 -9.04 -11.95
CA MET A 84 17.39 -8.20 -12.50
C MET A 84 18.76 -8.62 -12.00
N ASP A 85 18.90 -8.98 -10.73
CA ASP A 85 20.17 -9.43 -10.16
C ASP A 85 20.60 -10.79 -10.73
N GLU A 86 19.65 -11.69 -10.96
CA GLU A 86 19.93 -12.97 -11.62
C GLU A 86 20.35 -12.78 -13.08
N LEU A 87 19.67 -11.89 -13.82
CA LEU A 87 20.06 -11.53 -15.19
C LEU A 87 21.45 -10.89 -15.22
N ARG A 88 21.78 -10.01 -14.27
CA ARG A 88 23.09 -9.40 -14.16
C ARG A 88 24.17 -10.43 -13.86
N GLY A 89 23.91 -11.38 -12.96
CA GLY A 89 24.84 -12.48 -12.68
C GLY A 89 25.04 -13.43 -13.87
N ARG A 90 24.00 -13.65 -14.68
CA ARG A 90 24.13 -14.40 -15.95
C ARG A 90 24.96 -13.63 -16.98
N LEU A 91 24.78 -12.32 -17.07
CA LEU A 91 25.55 -11.46 -17.96
C LEU A 91 27.04 -11.46 -17.59
N ASP A 92 27.37 -11.29 -16.31
CA ASP A 92 28.75 -11.32 -15.82
C ASP A 92 29.46 -12.64 -16.14
N ARG A 93 28.73 -13.77 -16.05
CA ARG A 93 29.28 -15.09 -16.41
C ARG A 93 29.54 -15.20 -17.91
N LEU A 94 28.61 -14.74 -18.74
CA LEU A 94 28.78 -14.72 -20.20
C LEU A 94 29.94 -13.83 -20.62
N GLU A 95 30.10 -12.65 -20.01
CA GLU A 95 31.24 -11.78 -20.31
C GLU A 95 32.58 -12.42 -19.94
N ARG A 96 32.67 -13.14 -18.82
CA ARG A 96 33.90 -13.87 -18.46
C ARG A 96 34.20 -14.98 -19.46
N GLN A 97 33.19 -15.74 -19.87
CA GLN A 97 33.34 -16.79 -20.88
C GLN A 97 33.79 -16.22 -22.23
N LEU A 98 33.26 -15.06 -22.62
CA LEU A 98 33.66 -14.37 -23.84
C LEU A 98 35.12 -13.92 -23.78
N ARG A 99 35.54 -13.31 -22.65
CA ARG A 99 36.94 -12.91 -22.42
C ARG A 99 37.91 -14.10 -22.43
N ASP A 100 37.53 -15.23 -21.86
CA ASP A 100 38.33 -16.45 -21.87
C ASP A 100 38.44 -17.07 -23.27
N LEU A 101 37.38 -16.98 -24.09
CA LEU A 101 37.38 -17.40 -25.48
C LEU A 101 38.25 -16.48 -26.35
N GLU A 102 38.14 -15.17 -26.18
CA GLU A 102 39.01 -14.19 -26.86
C GLU A 102 40.48 -14.44 -26.50
N ASN A 103 40.82 -14.62 -25.23
CA ASN A 103 42.20 -14.90 -24.81
C ASN A 103 42.76 -16.22 -25.37
N LYS A 104 41.90 -17.21 -25.69
CA LYS A 104 42.32 -18.47 -26.34
C LYS A 104 42.50 -18.32 -27.84
N LEU A 105 41.72 -17.45 -28.49
CA LEU A 105 41.81 -17.17 -29.93
C LEU A 105 43.02 -16.32 -30.31
N TRP A 106 43.59 -15.58 -29.36
CA TRP A 106 44.77 -14.73 -29.56
C TRP A 106 46.09 -15.40 -29.15
N ARG A 107 46.09 -16.71 -28.90
CA ARG A 107 47.31 -17.53 -28.72
C ARG A 107 47.58 -18.43 -29.92
#